data_AF-A0A6I9TQL8-F1
#
_entry.id   AF-A0A6I9TQL8-F1
#
_cell.length_a   1.000
_cell.length_b   1.000
_cell.length_c   1.000
_cell.angle_alpha   90.00
_cell.angle_beta   90.00
_cell.angle_gamma   90.00
#
_symmetry.space_group_name_H-M   'P 1'
#
loop_
_entity.id
_entity.type
_entity.pdbx_description
1 polymer ?
#
loop_
_entity_poly.entity_id
_entity_poly.type
_entity_poly.pdbx_seq_one_letter_code
_entity_poly.pdbx_strand_id
1 'polypeptide(L)'
;MSLRIAISPNTILLPLPLTHHTPISIHSPTNKSSKTPAEKRNLVLRCQRQNLEYYTSNQQVSLETMEKQVLSPEINRSLYADIEPYNSGLLKVSDIHTIYYEQSGNPAGHPVVFLHGGPGGGTSPSNRKFFDPNFYRIILFDQRGAGKSTPHACLEENTTWDLIKDIEKLREHLKVPEWLVFGGSWGSTLALAYSESHPDKVTGLVLRGIFLLRKKEIDWFYEGGAAAIFPDAWEPFRDLIPESERGCFVDAYHKRLNSSDKQTQYAAARAWTKWEMMTAHLLPNEANIQRGDDDEFCLAFARIENHYFVNKGFFPTDSFLLDNVEKIKHINTVIVQGRYDVCCPMMSAWDLHKAWPEADFRVVPDAGHSANEPGISEELVAATEKLKYTIKDSSH
;
A
#
# COMPACT_ATOMS: atom_id res chain seq x y z
N MET A 1 -14.00 65.19 9.23
CA MET A 1 -13.19 66.40 9.00
C MET A 1 -11.77 65.93 8.69
N SER A 2 -11.16 66.46 7.63
CA SER A 2 -9.79 66.21 7.13
C SER A 2 -9.59 64.93 6.27
N LEU A 3 -9.67 65.02 4.93
CA LEU A 3 -8.65 65.42 3.92
C LEU A 3 -7.94 64.17 3.34
N ARG A 4 -8.47 63.54 2.28
CA ARG A 4 -8.19 63.73 0.82
C ARG A 4 -6.70 63.72 0.44
N ILE A 5 -6.27 62.66 -0.27
CA ILE A 5 -5.50 62.78 -1.53
C ILE A 5 -6.08 61.78 -2.53
N ALA A 6 -6.28 62.29 -3.76
CA ALA A 6 -7.08 61.71 -4.82
C ALA A 6 -6.24 60.92 -5.83
N ILE A 7 -6.90 59.91 -6.40
CA ILE A 7 -6.52 59.18 -7.61
C ILE A 7 -7.14 59.91 -8.81
N SER A 8 -6.42 60.01 -9.94
CA SER A 8 -7.03 60.29 -11.25
C SER A 8 -6.14 59.76 -12.40
N PRO A 9 -6.72 59.38 -13.56
CA PRO A 9 -6.23 58.30 -14.41
C PRO A 9 -5.88 58.74 -15.85
N ASN A 10 -5.73 57.74 -16.74
CA ASN A 10 -5.70 57.74 -18.20
C ASN A 10 -4.33 57.75 -18.88
N THR A 11 -4.00 56.65 -19.57
CA THR A 11 -3.84 56.65 -21.04
C THR A 11 -4.04 55.21 -21.55
N ILE A 12 -4.80 55.05 -22.64
CA ILE A 12 -5.20 53.79 -23.29
C ILE A 12 -4.90 53.92 -24.81
N LEU A 13 -4.56 52.78 -25.46
CA LEU A 13 -4.60 52.43 -26.92
C LEU A 13 -3.49 53.06 -27.81
N LEU A 14 -2.79 52.39 -28.76
CA LEU A 14 -3.06 51.24 -29.66
C LEU A 14 -1.73 50.63 -30.22
N PRO A 15 -1.80 49.50 -30.97
CA PRO A 15 -0.70 48.56 -31.29
C PRO A 15 -0.15 48.61 -32.74
N LEU A 16 0.72 47.63 -33.06
CA LEU A 16 1.16 47.09 -34.39
C LEU A 16 2.44 47.72 -35.01
N PRO A 17 3.24 46.97 -35.83
CA PRO A 17 2.78 45.94 -36.77
C PRO A 17 3.56 44.63 -36.90
N LEU A 18 2.79 43.61 -37.30
CA LEU A 18 3.18 42.42 -38.07
C LEU A 18 3.76 42.83 -39.42
N THR A 19 4.82 42.14 -39.86
CA THR A 19 5.25 42.14 -41.27
C THR A 19 5.10 40.73 -41.86
N HIS A 20 4.53 40.69 -43.05
CA HIS A 20 4.27 39.52 -43.89
C HIS A 20 5.10 39.63 -45.18
N HIS A 21 5.20 38.48 -45.88
CA HIS A 21 5.61 38.26 -47.28
C HIS A 21 7.12 38.06 -47.52
N THR A 22 7.61 37.08 -48.29
CA THR A 22 7.01 36.25 -49.37
C THR A 22 7.89 35.01 -49.68
N PRO A 23 7.40 34.04 -50.49
CA PRO A 23 7.94 32.68 -50.63
C PRO A 23 8.90 32.51 -51.82
N ILE A 24 9.70 31.43 -51.81
CA ILE A 24 10.42 30.95 -53.00
C ILE A 24 10.06 29.49 -53.29
N SER A 25 9.98 29.24 -54.59
CA SER A 25 9.30 28.19 -55.32
C SER A 25 10.23 27.06 -55.76
N ILE A 26 9.70 25.83 -55.71
CA ILE A 26 9.74 24.73 -56.70
C ILE A 26 11.08 24.38 -57.39
N HIS A 27 11.49 23.11 -57.24
CA HIS A 27 11.82 22.26 -58.39
C HIS A 27 11.45 20.79 -58.17
N SER A 28 10.60 20.28 -59.06
CA SER A 28 10.44 18.86 -59.39
C SER A 28 11.11 18.58 -60.74
N PRO A 29 11.39 17.31 -61.06
CA PRO A 29 11.00 16.75 -62.36
C PRO A 29 10.29 15.39 -62.18
N THR A 30 8.99 15.25 -62.49
CA THR A 30 8.36 14.85 -63.77
C THR A 30 8.69 13.45 -64.31
N ASN A 31 7.70 12.54 -64.28
CA ASN A 31 7.06 11.94 -65.46
C ASN A 31 5.79 11.16 -65.03
N LYS A 32 4.57 11.60 -65.39
CA LYS A 32 3.73 11.22 -66.57
C LYS A 32 3.46 9.70 -66.64
N SER A 33 2.25 9.15 -66.77
CA SER A 33 0.95 9.67 -67.25
C SER A 33 -0.23 8.70 -66.99
N SER A 34 -1.42 9.26 -66.65
CA SER A 34 -2.78 9.00 -67.21
C SER A 34 -3.34 7.55 -67.27
N LYS A 35 -4.61 7.19 -66.95
CA LYS A 35 -5.93 7.85 -66.97
C LYS A 35 -6.89 7.11 -66.01
N THR A 36 -7.87 7.81 -65.43
CA THR A 36 -9.12 7.26 -64.84
C THR A 36 -10.26 7.33 -65.88
N PRO A 37 -11.41 6.65 -65.69
CA PRO A 37 -12.46 7.17 -64.80
C PRO A 37 -13.19 6.14 -63.91
N ALA A 38 -13.56 6.64 -62.72
CA ALA A 38 -14.74 6.39 -61.89
C ALA A 38 -15.48 5.03 -61.91
N GLU A 39 -15.68 4.45 -60.72
CA GLU A 39 -17.01 4.06 -60.22
C GLU A 39 -16.99 3.83 -58.69
N LYS A 40 -17.92 4.48 -57.97
CA LYS A 40 -18.15 4.32 -56.53
C LYS A 40 -18.91 3.02 -56.28
N ARG A 41 -18.45 2.17 -55.36
CA ARG A 41 -19.29 1.13 -54.74
C ARG A 41 -19.17 1.17 -53.21
N ASN A 42 -20.29 1.54 -52.58
CA ASN A 42 -20.58 1.25 -51.19
C ASN A 42 -20.79 -0.27 -51.03
N LEU A 43 -20.10 -0.89 -50.06
CA LEU A 43 -20.41 -2.24 -49.61
C LEU A 43 -20.87 -2.20 -48.15
N VAL A 44 -22.18 -2.33 -47.97
CA VAL A 44 -22.84 -2.62 -46.70
C VAL A 44 -22.69 -4.12 -46.45
N LEU A 45 -21.97 -4.51 -45.40
CA LEU A 45 -21.91 -5.91 -44.96
C LEU A 45 -22.95 -6.13 -43.86
N ARG A 46 -24.01 -6.85 -44.26
CA ARG A 46 -25.04 -7.44 -43.41
C ARG A 46 -24.41 -8.51 -42.51
N CYS A 47 -24.62 -8.38 -41.20
CA CYS A 47 -24.42 -9.45 -40.24
C CYS A 47 -25.59 -10.44 -40.37
N GLN A 48 -25.31 -11.66 -40.85
CA GLN A 48 -26.27 -12.76 -40.83
C GLN A 48 -26.11 -13.55 -39.53
N ARG A 49 -27.19 -13.56 -38.74
CA ARG A 49 -27.43 -14.53 -37.66
C ARG A 49 -27.46 -15.94 -38.26
N GLN A 50 -26.60 -16.83 -37.78
CA GLN A 50 -26.78 -18.27 -37.91
C GLN A 50 -27.15 -18.85 -36.54
N ASN A 51 -28.33 -19.47 -36.52
CA ASN A 51 -28.96 -20.39 -35.54
C ASN A 51 -27.93 -21.13 -34.67
N LEU A 52 -27.99 -21.19 -33.33
CA LEU A 52 -29.09 -21.42 -32.38
C LEU A 52 -29.89 -22.70 -32.63
N GLU A 53 -29.25 -23.86 -32.49
CA GLU A 53 -29.89 -25.16 -32.22
C GLU A 53 -28.81 -26.21 -31.89
N TYR A 54 -28.34 -26.24 -30.63
CA TYR A 54 -27.56 -27.36 -30.07
C TYR A 54 -27.53 -27.28 -28.54
N TYR A 55 -28.69 -27.23 -27.88
CA TYR A 55 -28.79 -27.40 -26.42
C TYR A 55 -30.19 -27.85 -26.00
N THR A 56 -30.58 -29.07 -26.40
CA THR A 56 -31.77 -29.74 -25.84
C THR A 56 -31.63 -31.26 -25.94
N SER A 57 -30.69 -31.84 -25.19
CA SER A 57 -30.87 -33.18 -24.62
C SER A 57 -29.80 -33.44 -23.57
N ASN A 58 -30.16 -33.24 -22.29
CA ASN A 58 -29.67 -33.99 -21.13
C ASN A 58 -30.33 -33.40 -19.88
N GLN A 59 -31.67 -33.43 -19.85
CA GLN A 59 -32.43 -33.30 -18.60
C GLN A 59 -32.66 -34.71 -18.05
N GLN A 60 -31.64 -35.23 -17.37
CA GLN A 60 -31.78 -36.25 -16.33
C GLN A 60 -30.54 -36.18 -15.43
N VAL A 61 -30.36 -35.01 -14.81
CA VAL A 61 -29.51 -34.90 -13.62
C VAL A 61 -30.42 -35.20 -12.45
N SER A 62 -30.07 -36.26 -11.71
CA SER A 62 -30.79 -36.73 -10.53
C SER A 62 -31.02 -35.60 -9.52
N LEU A 63 -32.24 -35.53 -8.98
CA LEU A 63 -32.60 -34.66 -7.84
C LEU A 63 -31.70 -34.84 -6.60
N GLU A 64 -30.93 -35.93 -6.54
CA GLU A 64 -29.96 -36.22 -5.46
C GLU A 64 -28.69 -35.36 -5.51
N THR A 65 -28.39 -34.66 -6.61
CA THR A 65 -27.17 -33.82 -6.71
C THR A 65 -27.42 -32.37 -6.26
N MET A 66 -28.66 -32.00 -5.92
CA MET A 66 -29.01 -30.65 -5.41
C MET A 66 -28.92 -30.50 -3.88
N GLU A 67 -28.68 -31.58 -3.13
CA GLU A 67 -28.66 -31.54 -1.65
C GLU A 67 -27.26 -31.50 -1.00
N LYS A 68 -26.20 -31.21 -1.77
CA LYS A 68 -24.86 -30.94 -1.20
C LYS A 68 -24.21 -29.67 -1.77
N GLN A 69 -24.98 -28.63 -2.01
CA GLN A 69 -24.44 -27.28 -1.79
C GLN A 69 -24.51 -27.05 -0.28
N VAL A 70 -23.41 -27.36 0.41
CA VAL A 70 -23.13 -26.70 1.68
C VAL A 70 -23.14 -25.21 1.34
N LEU A 71 -24.24 -24.52 1.68
CA LEU A 71 -24.30 -23.07 1.70
C LEU A 71 -23.11 -22.64 2.56
N SER A 72 -22.02 -22.22 1.93
CA SER A 72 -20.96 -21.52 2.62
C SER A 72 -21.65 -20.37 3.36
N PRO A 73 -21.57 -20.29 4.69
CA PRO A 73 -22.21 -19.20 5.42
C PRO A 73 -21.79 -17.88 4.78
N GLU A 74 -22.74 -16.94 4.61
CA GLU A 74 -22.42 -15.60 4.11
C GLU A 74 -21.29 -15.04 4.96
N ILE A 75 -20.09 -14.91 4.37
CA ILE A 75 -18.90 -14.42 5.07
C ILE A 75 -19.10 -12.92 5.30
N ASN A 76 -18.97 -12.47 6.55
CA ASN A 76 -18.99 -11.05 6.87
C ASN A 76 -17.85 -10.34 6.11
N ARG A 77 -18.19 -9.23 5.46
CA ARG A 77 -17.26 -8.36 4.73
C ARG A 77 -17.23 -6.94 5.28
N SER A 78 -18.13 -6.61 6.20
CA SER A 78 -18.19 -5.27 6.78
C SER A 78 -17.20 -5.15 7.92
N LEU A 79 -16.52 -4.00 7.99
CA LEU A 79 -15.74 -3.62 9.17
C LEU A 79 -16.59 -3.75 10.44
N TYR A 80 -15.98 -4.30 11.50
CA TYR A 80 -16.62 -4.40 12.81
C TYR A 80 -16.79 -3.02 13.44
N ALA A 81 -17.70 -2.94 14.43
CA ALA A 81 -17.91 -1.71 15.20
C ALA A 81 -16.64 -1.27 15.95
N ASP A 82 -16.59 0.01 16.31
CA ASP A 82 -15.49 0.53 17.14
C ASP A 82 -15.51 -0.15 18.51
N ILE A 83 -14.33 -0.56 18.98
CA ILE A 83 -14.11 -1.18 20.29
C ILE A 83 -12.91 -0.52 20.95
N GLU A 84 -12.95 -0.38 22.28
CA GLU A 84 -11.80 0.09 23.06
C GLU A 84 -10.92 -1.06 23.52
N PRO A 85 -9.60 -0.83 23.74
CA PRO A 85 -8.74 -1.86 24.29
C PRO A 85 -9.09 -2.10 25.76
N TYR A 86 -9.20 -3.38 26.14
CA TYR A 86 -9.39 -3.75 27.55
C TYR A 86 -8.07 -3.70 28.33
N ASN A 87 -6.93 -3.69 27.63
CA ASN A 87 -5.61 -3.58 28.24
C ASN A 87 -4.67 -2.83 27.28
N SER A 88 -3.77 -2.01 27.83
CA SER A 88 -2.64 -1.46 27.09
C SER A 88 -1.46 -1.27 28.04
N GLY A 89 -0.26 -1.16 27.48
CA GLY A 89 0.95 -1.03 28.28
C GLY A 89 2.17 -0.61 27.45
N LEU A 90 3.27 -0.44 28.18
CA LEU A 90 4.59 -0.19 27.64
C LEU A 90 5.49 -1.38 27.98
N LEU A 91 6.20 -1.92 26.99
CA LEU A 91 7.12 -3.05 27.15
C LEU A 91 8.54 -2.59 26.82
N LYS A 92 9.44 -2.65 27.80
CA LYS A 92 10.88 -2.40 27.57
C LYS A 92 11.47 -3.57 26.78
N VAL A 93 11.93 -3.31 25.56
CA VAL A 93 12.45 -4.34 24.63
C VAL A 93 13.96 -4.24 24.40
N SER A 94 14.58 -3.11 24.73
CA SER A 94 16.04 -3.00 24.86
C SER A 94 16.38 -1.94 25.92
N ASP A 95 17.66 -1.65 26.13
CA ASP A 95 18.06 -0.56 27.02
C ASP A 95 17.66 0.82 26.49
N ILE A 96 17.41 0.91 25.19
CA ILE A 96 16.98 2.14 24.51
C ILE A 96 15.46 2.15 24.36
N HIS A 97 14.87 1.05 23.89
CA HIS A 97 13.50 1.04 23.37
C HIS A 97 12.46 0.51 24.36
N THR A 98 11.34 1.22 24.41
CA THR A 98 10.10 0.81 25.06
C THR A 98 8.96 0.93 24.06
N ILE A 99 8.32 -0.19 23.72
CA ILE A 99 7.22 -0.23 22.76
C ILE A 99 5.86 -0.15 23.43
N TYR A 100 4.92 0.55 22.81
CA TYR A 100 3.52 0.54 23.20
C TYR A 100 2.80 -0.69 22.62
N TYR A 101 1.92 -1.29 23.41
CA TYR A 101 0.99 -2.31 22.94
C TYR A 101 -0.41 -2.13 23.54
N GLU A 102 -1.41 -2.68 22.86
CA GLU A 102 -2.78 -2.77 23.34
C GLU A 102 -3.42 -4.12 22.97
N GLN A 103 -4.46 -4.46 23.74
CA GLN A 103 -5.26 -5.67 23.55
C GLN A 103 -6.75 -5.32 23.53
N SER A 104 -7.45 -5.81 22.51
CA SER A 104 -8.88 -5.61 22.26
C SER A 104 -9.58 -6.93 21.93
N GLY A 105 -10.90 -6.89 21.78
CA GLY A 105 -11.70 -8.08 21.46
C GLY A 105 -11.84 -9.01 22.67
N ASN A 106 -11.83 -10.31 22.43
CA ASN A 106 -12.06 -11.34 23.45
C ASN A 106 -10.74 -11.72 24.12
N PRO A 107 -10.55 -11.50 25.44
CA PRO A 107 -9.31 -11.89 26.14
C PRO A 107 -8.99 -13.39 26.09
N ALA A 108 -10.00 -14.24 25.89
CA ALA A 108 -9.87 -15.69 25.72
C ALA A 108 -10.00 -16.13 24.25
N GLY A 109 -10.05 -15.18 23.31
CA GLY A 109 -10.15 -15.44 21.88
C GLY A 109 -8.85 -15.94 21.25
N HIS A 110 -8.93 -16.31 19.97
CA HIS A 110 -7.75 -16.67 19.19
C HIS A 110 -6.82 -15.45 19.05
N PRO A 111 -5.53 -15.55 19.41
CA PRO A 111 -4.62 -14.42 19.30
C PRO A 111 -4.37 -14.00 17.86
N VAL A 112 -4.41 -12.69 17.60
CA VAL A 112 -3.97 -12.07 16.34
C VAL A 112 -3.08 -10.89 16.64
N VAL A 113 -1.93 -10.81 15.96
CA VAL A 113 -1.04 -9.65 15.99
C VAL A 113 -1.19 -8.82 14.72
N PHE A 114 -1.38 -7.52 14.88
CA PHE A 114 -1.43 -6.55 13.80
C PHE A 114 -0.08 -5.85 13.65
N LEU A 115 0.50 -5.92 12.46
CA LEU A 115 1.75 -5.26 12.09
C LEU A 115 1.45 -4.03 11.22
N HIS A 116 1.63 -2.83 11.76
CA HIS A 116 1.38 -1.59 11.03
C HIS A 116 2.42 -1.34 9.91
N GLY A 117 2.02 -0.52 8.93
CA GLY A 117 2.84 -0.14 7.78
C GLY A 117 3.76 1.06 8.02
N GLY A 118 4.23 1.65 6.92
CA GLY A 118 5.31 2.65 6.85
C GLY A 118 6.58 2.01 6.26
N PRO A 119 7.65 1.77 7.03
CA PRO A 119 7.68 1.73 8.51
C PRO A 119 7.57 3.10 9.19
N GLY A 120 7.31 3.11 10.49
CA GLY A 120 7.15 4.35 11.25
C GLY A 120 5.71 4.88 11.35
N GLY A 121 4.71 4.16 10.83
CA GLY A 121 3.31 4.62 10.79
C GLY A 121 2.59 4.64 12.15
N GLY A 122 2.85 3.66 13.01
CA GLY A 122 2.07 3.43 14.23
C GLY A 122 0.69 2.82 13.95
N THR A 123 0.02 2.41 15.03
CA THR A 123 -1.34 1.85 14.98
C THR A 123 -2.41 2.92 15.17
N SER A 124 -3.62 2.63 14.71
CA SER A 124 -4.82 3.46 14.88
C SER A 124 -6.01 2.63 15.38
N PRO A 125 -7.00 3.25 16.07
CA PRO A 125 -8.18 2.53 16.55
C PRO A 125 -8.93 1.76 15.45
N SER A 126 -8.95 2.28 14.23
CA SER A 126 -9.56 1.64 13.06
C SER A 126 -8.94 0.27 12.71
N ASN A 127 -7.69 0.01 13.11
CA ASN A 127 -7.04 -1.28 12.84
C ASN A 127 -7.72 -2.44 13.61
N ARG A 128 -8.45 -2.17 14.69
CA ARG A 128 -9.20 -3.19 15.44
C ARG A 128 -10.41 -3.73 14.67
N LYS A 129 -10.91 -2.96 13.70
CA LYS A 129 -12.19 -3.21 13.02
C LYS A 129 -12.13 -4.33 11.97
N PHE A 130 -10.94 -4.85 11.67
CA PHE A 130 -10.75 -5.99 10.75
C PHE A 130 -11.02 -7.35 11.38
N PHE A 131 -11.26 -7.40 12.69
CA PHE A 131 -11.33 -8.63 13.45
C PHE A 131 -12.64 -8.71 14.22
N ASP A 132 -13.28 -9.87 14.22
CA ASP A 132 -14.43 -10.13 15.08
C ASP A 132 -14.04 -10.06 16.56
N PRO A 133 -14.60 -9.10 17.33
CA PRO A 133 -14.25 -8.91 18.73
C PRO A 133 -14.67 -10.07 19.63
N ASN A 134 -15.57 -10.95 19.19
CA ASN A 134 -15.99 -12.11 19.98
C ASN A 134 -15.08 -13.32 19.79
N PHE A 135 -14.39 -13.40 18.65
CA PHE A 135 -13.51 -14.52 18.34
C PHE A 135 -12.04 -14.22 18.60
N TYR A 136 -11.57 -13.02 18.25
CA TYR A 136 -10.15 -12.69 18.29
C TYR A 136 -9.75 -11.98 19.59
N ARG A 137 -8.59 -12.37 20.13
CA ARG A 137 -7.78 -11.55 21.04
C ARG A 137 -6.86 -10.70 20.18
N ILE A 138 -7.23 -9.44 19.97
CA ILE A 138 -6.59 -8.54 19.01
C ILE A 138 -5.43 -7.83 19.69
N ILE A 139 -4.22 -7.96 19.17
CA ILE A 139 -2.99 -7.38 19.72
C ILE A 139 -2.40 -6.40 18.70
N LEU A 140 -2.37 -5.13 19.08
CA LEU A 140 -1.74 -4.05 18.31
C LEU A 140 -0.51 -3.59 19.09
N PHE A 141 0.56 -3.23 18.39
CA PHE A 141 1.70 -2.57 18.99
C PHE A 141 2.32 -1.58 18.03
N ASP A 142 2.91 -0.52 18.58
CA ASP A 142 3.66 0.46 17.81
C ASP A 142 5.12 0.00 17.73
N GLN A 143 5.65 -0.13 16.52
CA GLN A 143 7.05 -0.50 16.30
C GLN A 143 8.00 0.59 16.85
N ARG A 144 9.30 0.24 16.99
CA ARG A 144 10.32 1.13 17.56
C ARG A 144 10.28 2.54 16.93
N GLY A 145 10.22 3.56 17.78
CA GLY A 145 10.22 4.97 17.39
C GLY A 145 8.96 5.49 16.72
N ALA A 146 7.92 4.67 16.53
CA ALA A 146 6.66 5.06 15.91
C ALA A 146 5.54 5.22 16.95
N GLY A 147 4.51 6.00 16.61
CA GLY A 147 3.30 6.14 17.43
C GLY A 147 3.61 6.52 18.88
N LYS A 148 3.15 5.68 19.82
CA LYS A 148 3.35 5.87 21.26
C LYS A 148 4.62 5.19 21.79
N SER A 149 5.40 4.51 20.94
CA SER A 149 6.66 3.88 21.32
C SER A 149 7.78 4.91 21.47
N THR A 150 8.71 4.63 22.38
CA THR A 150 9.77 5.56 22.76
C THR A 150 11.15 4.91 22.65
N PRO A 151 12.20 5.69 22.30
CA PRO A 151 12.18 7.13 22.00
C PRO A 151 11.61 7.43 20.61
N HIS A 152 10.80 8.50 20.49
CA HIS A 152 10.15 8.91 19.25
C HIS A 152 11.18 9.17 18.12
N ALA A 153 10.87 8.70 16.90
CA ALA A 153 11.71 8.82 15.71
C ALA A 153 13.17 8.31 15.87
N CYS A 154 13.41 7.37 16.80
CA CYS A 154 14.74 6.82 17.05
C CYS A 154 15.12 5.75 16.02
N LEU A 155 16.33 5.85 15.46
CA LEU A 155 16.86 4.95 14.44
C LEU A 155 17.88 3.94 14.99
N GLU A 156 18.40 4.19 16.20
CA GLU A 156 19.34 3.29 16.87
C GLU A 156 18.64 1.98 17.23
N GLU A 157 19.26 0.83 16.98
CA GLU A 157 18.63 -0.50 17.14
C GLU A 157 17.23 -0.60 16.50
N ASN A 158 17.01 0.06 15.35
CA ASN A 158 15.73 0.04 14.65
C ASN A 158 15.87 -0.66 13.30
N THR A 159 16.05 -1.98 13.36
CA THR A 159 16.20 -2.84 12.18
C THR A 159 15.08 -3.87 12.09
N THR A 160 14.86 -4.45 10.91
CA THR A 160 13.89 -5.54 10.71
C THR A 160 14.07 -6.68 11.71
N TRP A 161 15.32 -7.04 12.00
CA TRP A 161 15.67 -8.11 12.93
C TRP A 161 15.39 -7.74 14.38
N ASP A 162 15.52 -6.47 14.75
CA ASP A 162 15.16 -6.00 16.08
C ASP A 162 13.64 -5.97 16.27
N LEU A 163 12.89 -5.57 15.24
CA LEU A 163 11.42 -5.67 15.27
C LEU A 163 10.94 -7.12 15.37
N ILE A 164 11.59 -8.07 14.70
CA ILE A 164 11.28 -9.50 14.85
C ILE A 164 11.49 -9.98 16.29
N LYS A 165 12.59 -9.56 16.94
CA LYS A 165 12.83 -9.86 18.37
C LYS A 165 11.76 -9.24 19.26
N ASP A 166 11.30 -8.03 18.94
CA ASP A 166 10.26 -7.36 19.71
C ASP A 166 8.91 -8.07 19.62
N ILE A 167 8.57 -8.56 18.42
CA ILE A 167 7.37 -9.37 18.20
C ILE A 167 7.39 -10.61 19.12
N GLU A 168 8.52 -11.33 19.19
CA GLU A 168 8.66 -12.47 20.10
C GLU A 168 8.62 -12.06 21.58
N LYS A 169 9.30 -10.98 21.97
CA LYS A 169 9.23 -10.46 23.35
C LYS A 169 7.80 -10.11 23.75
N LEU A 170 7.04 -9.49 22.85
CA LEU A 170 5.64 -9.17 23.09
C LEU A 170 4.78 -10.45 23.20
N ARG A 171 5.00 -11.42 22.29
CA ARG A 171 4.32 -12.71 22.30
C ARG A 171 4.50 -13.43 23.64
N GLU A 172 5.74 -13.51 24.13
CA GLU A 172 6.09 -14.12 25.41
C GLU A 172 5.53 -13.35 26.61
N HIS A 173 5.66 -12.02 26.62
CA HIS A 173 5.10 -11.14 27.66
C HIS A 173 3.59 -11.32 27.81
N LEU A 174 2.88 -11.45 26.69
CA LEU A 174 1.43 -11.67 26.64
C LEU A 174 1.01 -13.12 26.80
N LYS A 175 1.98 -14.05 26.94
CA LYS A 175 1.80 -15.49 27.08
C LYS A 175 0.96 -16.09 25.94
N VAL A 176 1.24 -15.64 24.72
CA VAL A 176 0.62 -16.14 23.50
C VAL A 176 1.50 -17.26 22.93
N PRO A 177 1.03 -18.51 22.80
CA PRO A 177 1.85 -19.58 22.24
C PRO A 177 2.11 -19.36 20.75
N GLU A 178 1.04 -19.11 20.00
CA GLU A 178 1.01 -18.93 18.55
C GLU A 178 -0.12 -17.92 18.23
N TRP A 179 -0.04 -17.25 17.09
CA TRP A 179 -1.04 -16.27 16.69
C TRP A 179 -1.23 -16.17 15.18
N LEU A 180 -2.37 -15.61 14.78
CA LEU A 180 -2.57 -15.12 13.43
C LEU A 180 -1.72 -13.85 13.24
N VAL A 181 -1.03 -13.73 12.11
CA VAL A 181 -0.27 -12.53 11.77
C VAL A 181 -1.00 -11.77 10.66
N PHE A 182 -1.31 -10.50 10.92
CA PHE A 182 -1.97 -9.60 9.99
C PHE A 182 -1.04 -8.42 9.70
N GLY A 183 -0.71 -8.18 8.42
CA GLY A 183 0.19 -7.09 8.06
C GLY A 183 -0.02 -6.59 6.64
N GLY A 184 0.01 -5.27 6.44
CA GLY A 184 -0.12 -4.68 5.12
C GLY A 184 0.92 -3.59 4.84
N SER A 185 1.27 -3.37 3.57
CA SER A 185 2.38 -2.49 3.18
C SER A 185 3.70 -3.00 3.78
N TRP A 186 4.51 -2.14 4.41
CA TRP A 186 5.61 -2.57 5.28
C TRP A 186 5.21 -3.63 6.32
N GLY A 187 3.98 -3.59 6.84
CA GLY A 187 3.47 -4.63 7.73
C GLY A 187 3.47 -6.02 7.07
N SER A 188 3.30 -6.11 5.75
CA SER A 188 3.44 -7.36 4.99
C SER A 188 4.90 -7.80 4.86
N THR A 189 5.85 -6.86 4.70
CA THR A 189 7.29 -7.13 4.73
C THR A 189 7.68 -7.73 6.08
N LEU A 190 7.25 -7.10 7.17
CA LEU A 190 7.54 -7.57 8.53
C LEU A 190 6.83 -8.88 8.85
N ALA A 191 5.59 -9.07 8.37
CA ALA A 191 4.86 -10.33 8.52
C ALA A 191 5.57 -11.50 7.84
N LEU A 192 6.05 -11.30 6.60
CA LEU A 192 6.82 -12.31 5.87
C LEU A 192 8.12 -12.62 6.61
N ALA A 193 8.93 -11.61 6.92
CA ALA A 193 10.21 -11.80 7.61
C ALA A 193 10.06 -12.49 8.98
N TYR A 194 9.04 -12.10 9.76
CA TYR A 194 8.72 -12.74 11.04
C TYR A 194 8.33 -14.20 10.85
N SER A 195 7.42 -14.49 9.92
CA SER A 195 6.91 -15.85 9.68
C SER A 195 7.98 -16.77 9.11
N GLU A 196 8.88 -16.26 8.26
CA GLU A 196 10.04 -17.03 7.77
C GLU A 196 11.05 -17.36 8.87
N SER A 197 11.10 -16.53 9.92
CA SER A 197 12.01 -16.72 11.07
C SER A 197 11.40 -17.60 12.16
N HIS A 198 10.08 -17.53 12.35
CA HIS A 198 9.33 -18.25 13.39
C HIS A 198 8.07 -18.91 12.82
N PRO A 199 8.19 -19.82 11.84
CA PRO A 199 7.03 -20.41 11.16
C PRO A 199 6.11 -21.19 12.12
N ASP A 200 6.68 -21.75 13.18
CA ASP A 200 5.97 -22.50 14.23
C ASP A 200 5.19 -21.61 15.21
N LYS A 201 5.26 -20.28 15.07
CA LYS A 201 4.52 -19.31 15.91
C LYS A 201 3.31 -18.70 15.20
N VAL A 202 3.07 -19.10 13.95
CA VAL A 202 2.13 -18.44 13.05
C VAL A 202 1.00 -19.41 12.66
N THR A 203 -0.20 -19.14 13.15
CA THR A 203 -1.39 -19.99 12.87
C THR A 203 -2.02 -19.68 11.51
N GLY A 204 -1.65 -18.55 10.90
CA GLY A 204 -2.15 -18.08 9.61
C GLY A 204 -1.60 -16.69 9.26
N LEU A 205 -1.75 -16.29 8.01
CA LEU A 205 -1.30 -14.99 7.51
C LEU A 205 -2.39 -14.27 6.73
N VAL A 206 -2.57 -12.98 7.02
CA VAL A 206 -3.34 -12.06 6.19
C VAL A 206 -2.44 -10.91 5.76
N LEU A 207 -2.14 -10.86 4.46
CA LEU A 207 -1.20 -9.91 3.86
C LEU A 207 -1.94 -8.95 2.94
N ARG A 208 -1.53 -7.67 2.92
CA ARG A 208 -2.11 -6.65 2.03
C ARG A 208 -1.08 -5.74 1.41
N GLY A 209 -1.25 -5.33 0.15
CA GLY A 209 -0.38 -4.29 -0.44
C GLY A 209 1.08 -4.73 -0.38
N ILE A 210 1.39 -5.84 -1.04
CA ILE A 210 2.62 -6.61 -0.84
C ILE A 210 3.84 -5.75 -1.14
N PHE A 211 4.69 -5.60 -0.13
CA PHE A 211 5.95 -4.90 -0.24
C PHE A 211 7.10 -5.84 0.11
N LEU A 212 7.96 -6.13 -0.87
CA LEU A 212 9.07 -7.08 -0.72
C LEU A 212 10.41 -6.37 -0.54
N LEU A 213 10.38 -5.03 -0.50
CA LEU A 213 11.53 -4.15 -0.31
C LEU A 213 12.66 -4.27 -1.34
N ARG A 214 12.39 -4.87 -2.50
CA ARG A 214 13.35 -4.94 -3.61
C ARG A 214 13.65 -3.56 -4.15
N LYS A 215 14.86 -3.35 -4.65
CA LYS A 215 15.29 -2.08 -5.24
C LYS A 215 14.30 -1.57 -6.29
N LYS A 216 13.74 -2.45 -7.12
CA LYS A 216 12.76 -2.06 -8.15
C LYS A 216 11.46 -1.45 -7.60
N GLU A 217 11.08 -1.80 -6.37
CA GLU A 217 9.91 -1.24 -5.69
C GLU A 217 10.22 0.14 -5.10
N ILE A 218 11.42 0.28 -4.51
CA ILE A 218 11.92 1.57 -4.03
C ILE A 218 12.09 2.55 -5.20
N ASP A 219 12.75 2.11 -6.28
CA ASP A 219 12.97 2.94 -7.48
C ASP A 219 11.63 3.37 -8.11
N TRP A 220 10.65 2.45 -8.14
CA TRP A 220 9.33 2.75 -8.64
C TRP A 220 8.70 3.93 -7.88
N PHE A 221 8.69 3.88 -6.55
CA PHE A 221 7.92 4.84 -5.76
C PHE A 221 8.70 6.12 -5.40
N TYR A 222 10.01 6.02 -5.17
CA TYR A 222 10.84 7.13 -4.68
C TYR A 222 11.88 7.63 -5.68
N GLU A 223 12.05 7.01 -6.85
CA GLU A 223 12.99 7.48 -7.89
C GLU A 223 12.28 7.86 -9.21
N GLY A 224 10.96 8.08 -9.15
CA GLY A 224 10.19 8.73 -10.21
C GLY A 224 9.38 7.81 -11.12
N GLY A 225 9.25 6.52 -10.82
CA GLY A 225 8.35 5.62 -11.56
C GLY A 225 6.88 6.03 -11.42
N ALA A 226 6.39 6.12 -10.19
CA ALA A 226 5.01 6.53 -9.87
C ALA A 226 4.72 8.00 -10.21
N ALA A 227 5.75 8.83 -10.40
CA ALA A 227 5.60 10.21 -10.87
C ALA A 227 4.97 10.31 -12.27
N ALA A 228 5.03 9.23 -13.08
CA ALA A 228 4.32 9.16 -14.36
C ALA A 228 2.79 9.18 -14.19
N ILE A 229 2.28 8.84 -13.01
CA ILE A 229 0.85 8.83 -12.67
C ILE A 229 0.47 10.09 -11.89
N PHE A 230 1.33 10.53 -10.95
CA PHE A 230 1.08 11.68 -10.08
C PHE A 230 2.18 12.75 -10.20
N PRO A 231 2.32 13.41 -11.37
CA PRO A 231 3.35 14.41 -11.55
C PRO A 231 3.15 15.59 -10.59
N ASP A 232 1.92 16.03 -10.38
CA ASP A 232 1.52 17.12 -9.48
C ASP A 232 1.88 16.85 -8.00
N ALA A 233 1.69 15.63 -7.51
CA ALA A 233 2.13 15.25 -6.16
C ALA A 233 3.65 15.05 -6.08
N TRP A 234 4.29 14.66 -7.18
CA TRP A 234 5.72 14.42 -7.25
C TRP A 234 6.55 15.70 -7.24
N GLU A 235 6.08 16.79 -7.88
CA GLU A 235 6.87 18.03 -7.99
C GLU A 235 7.30 18.60 -6.62
N PRO A 236 6.43 18.73 -5.60
CA PRO A 236 6.86 19.20 -4.28
C PRO A 236 7.90 18.28 -3.60
N PHE A 237 7.81 16.96 -3.80
CA PHE A 237 8.81 16.00 -3.32
C PHE A 237 10.14 16.20 -4.04
N ARG A 238 10.12 16.19 -5.38
CA ARG A 238 11.30 16.40 -6.23
C ARG A 238 11.99 17.74 -5.96
N ASP A 239 11.21 18.81 -5.85
CA ASP A 239 11.71 20.18 -5.85
C ASP A 239 12.27 20.65 -4.51
N LEU A 240 12.00 19.92 -3.43
CA LEU A 240 12.74 20.07 -2.18
C LEU A 240 14.23 19.70 -2.36
N ILE A 241 14.53 18.79 -3.28
CA ILE A 241 15.89 18.33 -3.54
C ILE A 241 16.53 19.20 -4.65
N PRO A 242 17.70 19.82 -4.40
CA PRO A 242 18.46 20.56 -5.41
C PRO A 242 18.78 19.67 -6.61
N GLU A 243 18.74 20.22 -7.83
CA GLU A 243 18.97 19.47 -9.07
C GLU A 243 20.25 18.63 -9.05
N SER A 244 21.33 19.14 -8.46
CA SER A 244 22.62 18.43 -8.35
C SER A 244 22.59 17.20 -7.43
N GLU A 245 21.56 17.04 -6.61
CA GLU A 245 21.39 15.91 -5.68
C GLU A 245 20.28 14.93 -6.13
N ARG A 246 19.61 15.17 -7.28
CA ARG A 246 18.50 14.33 -7.78
C ARG A 246 18.94 13.02 -8.47
N GLY A 247 20.16 12.57 -8.22
CA GLY A 247 20.66 11.28 -8.73
C GLY A 247 20.17 10.07 -7.94
N CYS A 248 19.75 10.28 -6.69
CA CYS A 248 19.13 9.29 -5.81
C CYS A 248 18.33 10.06 -4.74
N PHE A 249 17.01 10.12 -4.88
CA PHE A 249 16.16 10.86 -3.95
C PHE A 249 16.18 10.25 -2.56
N VAL A 250 16.20 8.91 -2.45
CA VAL A 250 16.27 8.23 -1.16
C VAL A 250 17.50 8.69 -0.35
N ASP A 251 18.68 8.77 -0.96
CA ASP A 251 19.91 9.25 -0.29
C ASP A 251 19.86 10.76 -0.01
N ALA A 252 19.32 11.55 -0.95
CA ALA A 252 19.19 12.99 -0.78
C ALA A 252 18.24 13.36 0.38
N TYR A 253 17.15 12.62 0.53
CA TYR A 253 16.25 12.73 1.67
C TYR A 253 16.90 12.21 2.95
N HIS A 254 17.66 11.10 2.91
CA HIS A 254 18.36 10.57 4.07
C HIS A 254 19.28 11.61 4.73
N LYS A 255 20.03 12.35 3.91
CA LYS A 255 20.88 13.46 4.35
C LYS A 255 20.08 14.53 5.10
N ARG A 256 18.90 14.90 4.60
CA ARG A 256 18.06 15.97 5.18
C ARG A 256 17.34 15.52 6.44
N LEU A 257 16.78 14.31 6.41
CA LEU A 257 16.07 13.66 7.51
C LEU A 257 16.97 13.40 8.73
N ASN A 258 18.30 13.39 8.54
CA ASN A 258 19.29 13.25 9.61
C ASN A 258 20.19 14.50 9.78
N SER A 259 19.79 15.65 9.24
CA SER A 259 20.49 16.92 9.40
C SER A 259 20.49 17.39 10.86
N SER A 260 21.54 18.05 11.35
CA SER A 260 21.48 18.70 12.68
C SER A 260 20.52 19.89 12.74
N ASP A 261 20.13 20.45 11.59
CA ASP A 261 19.10 21.49 11.50
C ASP A 261 17.69 20.90 11.48
N LYS A 262 16.91 21.21 12.51
CA LYS A 262 15.53 20.72 12.66
C LYS A 262 14.61 21.21 11.55
N GLN A 263 14.78 22.44 11.04
CA GLN A 263 13.90 22.94 9.99
C GLN A 263 14.09 22.17 8.68
N THR A 264 15.34 21.85 8.34
CA THR A 264 15.67 20.93 7.24
C THR A 264 15.04 19.55 7.45
N GLN A 265 15.15 18.97 8.65
CA GLN A 265 14.53 17.67 8.94
C GLN A 265 13.01 17.70 8.72
N TYR A 266 12.29 18.64 9.35
CA TYR A 266 10.83 18.71 9.25
C TYR A 266 10.35 19.03 7.83
N ALA A 267 11.05 19.89 7.08
CA ALA A 267 10.71 20.16 5.69
C ALA A 267 10.83 18.90 4.82
N ALA A 268 11.88 18.11 4.99
CA ALA A 268 12.04 16.82 4.32
C ALA A 268 10.99 15.80 4.76
N ALA A 269 10.73 15.71 6.07
CA ALA A 269 9.75 14.80 6.63
C ALA A 269 8.34 15.03 6.08
N ARG A 270 7.90 16.29 6.02
CA ARG A 270 6.60 16.65 5.44
C ARG A 270 6.52 16.33 3.95
N ALA A 271 7.53 16.69 3.17
CA ALA A 271 7.52 16.44 1.72
C ALA A 271 7.49 14.94 1.40
N TRP A 272 8.28 14.14 2.12
CA TRP A 272 8.30 12.68 2.02
C TRP A 272 6.93 12.08 2.40
N THR A 273 6.40 12.46 3.55
CA THR A 273 5.13 11.91 4.06
C THR A 273 3.95 12.30 3.15
N LYS A 274 3.88 13.56 2.70
CA LYS A 274 2.81 14.03 1.81
C LYS A 274 2.78 13.29 0.47
N TRP A 275 3.95 12.98 -0.10
CA TRP A 275 4.04 12.18 -1.33
C TRP A 275 3.28 10.85 -1.20
N GLU A 276 3.49 10.13 -0.10
CA GLU A 276 2.79 8.86 0.12
C GLU A 276 1.31 9.07 0.46
N MET A 277 0.98 10.05 1.30
CA MET A 277 -0.41 10.28 1.68
C MET A 277 -1.30 10.68 0.49
N MET A 278 -0.74 11.37 -0.51
CA MET A 278 -1.44 11.75 -1.74
C MET A 278 -1.66 10.58 -2.71
N THR A 279 -0.90 9.50 -2.58
CA THR A 279 -0.88 8.40 -3.56
C THR A 279 -1.39 7.07 -2.99
N ALA A 280 -1.67 6.99 -1.69
CA ALA A 280 -2.13 5.77 -1.03
C ALA A 280 -3.57 5.33 -1.40
N HIS A 281 -4.37 6.19 -2.02
CA HIS A 281 -5.76 5.90 -2.38
C HIS A 281 -5.99 6.01 -3.89
N LEU A 282 -6.96 5.27 -4.43
CA LEU A 282 -7.30 5.35 -5.85
C LEU A 282 -7.86 6.74 -6.21
N LEU A 283 -8.76 7.24 -5.36
CA LEU A 283 -9.25 8.61 -5.42
C LEU A 283 -8.64 9.40 -4.25
N PRO A 284 -8.27 10.69 -4.45
CA PRO A 284 -7.69 11.50 -3.38
C PRO A 284 -8.52 11.46 -2.10
N ASN A 285 -7.85 11.24 -0.96
CA ASN A 285 -8.45 11.19 0.35
C ASN A 285 -7.91 12.32 1.23
N GLU A 286 -8.69 13.39 1.36
CA GLU A 286 -8.28 14.60 2.10
C GLU A 286 -7.91 14.32 3.56
N ALA A 287 -8.64 13.42 4.23
CA ALA A 287 -8.35 13.05 5.62
C ALA A 287 -6.99 12.34 5.75
N ASN A 288 -6.61 11.53 4.76
CA ASN A 288 -5.29 10.91 4.72
C ASN A 288 -4.19 11.94 4.42
N ILE A 289 -4.42 12.84 3.46
CA ILE A 289 -3.47 13.89 3.08
C ILE A 289 -3.16 14.82 4.26
N GLN A 290 -4.16 15.18 5.07
CA GLN A 290 -4.00 16.02 6.27
C GLN A 290 -3.06 15.44 7.32
N ARG A 291 -2.81 14.12 7.32
CA ARG A 291 -1.78 13.53 8.21
C ARG A 291 -0.38 14.08 7.91
N GLY A 292 -0.13 14.50 6.67
CA GLY A 292 1.11 15.16 6.27
C GLY A 292 1.32 16.56 6.86
N ASP A 293 0.36 17.07 7.63
CA ASP A 293 0.47 18.35 8.36
C ASP A 293 0.87 18.17 9.84
N ASP A 294 0.92 16.93 10.35
CA ASP A 294 1.42 16.62 11.69
C ASP A 294 2.93 16.41 11.65
N ASP A 295 3.68 17.37 12.18
CA ASP A 295 5.14 17.38 12.17
C ASP A 295 5.76 16.21 12.94
N GLU A 296 5.17 15.77 14.06
CA GLU A 296 5.72 14.66 14.84
C GLU A 296 5.48 13.33 14.12
N PHE A 297 4.26 13.12 13.59
CA PHE A 297 3.98 11.97 12.74
C PHE A 297 4.90 11.93 11.52
N CYS A 298 5.01 13.04 10.77
CA CYS A 298 5.86 13.13 9.59
C CYS A 298 7.31 12.80 9.92
N LEU A 299 7.82 13.29 11.06
CA LEU A 299 9.21 13.08 11.46
C LEU A 299 9.50 11.60 11.72
N ALA A 300 8.68 10.92 12.53
CA ALA A 300 8.87 9.49 12.78
C ALA A 300 8.68 8.67 11.49
N PHE A 301 7.60 8.94 10.76
CA PHE A 301 7.27 8.24 9.51
C PHE A 301 8.43 8.33 8.52
N ALA A 302 8.78 9.54 8.08
CA ALA A 302 9.78 9.72 7.04
C ALA A 302 11.19 9.28 7.47
N ARG A 303 11.61 9.56 8.72
CA ARG A 303 12.96 9.19 9.18
C ARG A 303 13.12 7.67 9.26
N ILE A 304 12.13 6.98 9.82
CA ILE A 304 12.19 5.52 9.96
C ILE A 304 12.05 4.87 8.59
N GLU A 305 11.07 5.28 7.79
CA GLU A 305 10.86 4.73 6.45
C GLU A 305 12.11 4.85 5.57
N ASN A 306 12.65 6.06 5.44
CA ASN A 306 13.87 6.29 4.68
C ASN A 306 15.06 5.49 5.24
N HIS A 307 15.18 5.36 6.58
CA HIS A 307 16.23 4.57 7.23
C HIS A 307 16.18 3.09 6.82
N TYR A 308 15.01 2.49 6.72
CA TYR A 308 14.87 1.12 6.25
C TYR A 308 15.22 1.00 4.76
N PHE A 309 14.86 1.99 3.94
CA PHE A 309 15.10 1.93 2.50
C PHE A 309 16.57 2.10 2.12
N VAL A 310 17.29 3.05 2.73
CA VAL A 310 18.76 3.18 2.50
C VAL A 310 19.52 1.93 2.92
N ASN A 311 19.01 1.21 3.92
CA ASN A 311 19.59 -0.04 4.42
C ASN A 311 19.00 -1.30 3.77
N LYS A 312 18.19 -1.16 2.71
CA LYS A 312 17.58 -2.29 1.97
C LYS A 312 16.84 -3.27 2.89
N GLY A 313 16.17 -2.74 3.92
CA GLY A 313 15.44 -3.54 4.90
C GLY A 313 16.31 -4.39 5.79
N PHE A 314 17.62 -4.17 5.79
CA PHE A 314 18.61 -5.00 6.49
C PHE A 314 18.61 -6.47 6.02
N PHE A 315 18.06 -6.74 4.83
CA PHE A 315 18.08 -8.07 4.24
C PHE A 315 19.41 -8.35 3.55
N PRO A 316 19.89 -9.60 3.57
CA PRO A 316 21.16 -9.97 2.94
C PRO A 316 21.10 -9.95 1.41
N THR A 317 19.92 -10.12 0.83
CA THR A 317 19.70 -10.12 -0.63
C THR A 317 18.45 -9.32 -0.99
N ASP A 318 18.39 -8.81 -2.22
CA ASP A 318 17.24 -8.05 -2.73
C ASP A 318 15.97 -8.91 -2.75
N SER A 319 16.10 -10.18 -3.16
CA SER A 319 15.00 -11.15 -3.24
C SER A 319 14.73 -11.92 -1.93
N PHE A 320 15.32 -11.53 -0.80
CA PHE A 320 15.36 -12.33 0.42
C PHE A 320 14.01 -12.93 0.82
N LEU A 321 12.95 -12.12 0.88
CA LEU A 321 11.62 -12.60 1.27
C LEU A 321 11.08 -13.63 0.27
N LEU A 322 11.23 -13.42 -1.04
CA LEU A 322 10.79 -14.39 -2.05
C LEU A 322 11.58 -15.70 -1.96
N ASP A 323 12.88 -15.60 -1.72
CA ASP A 323 13.77 -16.77 -1.64
C ASP A 323 13.47 -17.66 -0.43
N ASN A 324 12.78 -17.13 0.59
CA ASN A 324 12.48 -17.83 1.85
C ASN A 324 11.02 -18.29 1.98
N VAL A 325 10.16 -18.02 0.99
CA VAL A 325 8.73 -18.41 0.99
C VAL A 325 8.51 -19.90 1.29
N GLU A 326 9.39 -20.79 0.83
CA GLU A 326 9.30 -22.23 1.07
C GLU A 326 9.14 -22.59 2.56
N LYS A 327 9.73 -21.80 3.46
CA LYS A 327 9.64 -22.00 4.91
C LYS A 327 8.23 -21.84 5.44
N ILE A 328 7.39 -21.07 4.76
CA ILE A 328 6.06 -20.66 5.22
C ILE A 328 4.94 -21.16 4.31
N LYS A 329 5.22 -21.89 3.22
CA LYS A 329 4.20 -22.33 2.26
C LYS A 329 3.01 -23.08 2.86
N HIS A 330 3.28 -23.83 3.92
CA HIS A 330 2.29 -24.62 4.64
C HIS A 330 1.32 -23.77 5.50
N ILE A 331 1.62 -22.49 5.72
CA ILE A 331 0.78 -21.58 6.52
C ILE A 331 -0.40 -21.11 5.67
N ASN A 332 -1.61 -21.26 6.21
CA ASN A 332 -2.83 -20.78 5.56
C ASN A 332 -2.78 -19.25 5.42
N THR A 333 -2.69 -18.79 4.16
CA THR A 333 -2.38 -17.40 3.84
C THR A 333 -3.41 -16.82 2.88
N VAL A 334 -3.85 -15.58 3.16
CA VAL A 334 -4.62 -14.75 2.23
C VAL A 334 -3.80 -13.52 1.87
N ILE A 335 -3.70 -13.22 0.58
CA ILE A 335 -3.03 -12.03 0.04
C ILE A 335 -4.07 -11.15 -0.65
N VAL A 336 -4.25 -9.92 -0.18
CA VAL A 336 -5.18 -8.94 -0.76
C VAL A 336 -4.38 -7.81 -1.42
N GLN A 337 -4.64 -7.53 -2.69
CA GLN A 337 -3.91 -6.49 -3.43
C GLN A 337 -4.87 -5.59 -4.22
N GLY A 338 -4.70 -4.27 -4.10
CA GLY A 338 -5.35 -3.32 -4.99
C GLY A 338 -4.71 -3.35 -6.38
N ARG A 339 -5.52 -3.40 -7.44
CA ARG A 339 -5.02 -3.42 -8.82
C ARG A 339 -4.21 -2.17 -9.16
N TYR A 340 -4.63 -1.02 -8.64
CA TYR A 340 -4.03 0.28 -8.89
C TYR A 340 -3.24 0.79 -7.68
N ASP A 341 -2.74 -0.14 -6.84
CA ASP A 341 -1.79 0.19 -5.79
C ASP A 341 -0.51 0.76 -6.41
N VAL A 342 -0.27 2.06 -6.20
CA VAL A 342 0.90 2.76 -6.72
C VAL A 342 2.04 2.85 -5.71
N CYS A 343 1.77 2.66 -4.41
CA CYS A 343 2.80 2.64 -3.37
C CYS A 343 3.56 1.31 -3.41
N CYS A 344 2.82 0.21 -3.47
CA CYS A 344 3.33 -1.14 -3.55
C CYS A 344 2.80 -1.79 -4.84
N PRO A 345 3.48 -1.60 -5.99
CA PRO A 345 2.94 -1.96 -7.29
C PRO A 345 2.59 -3.44 -7.36
N MET A 346 1.45 -3.74 -8.01
CA MET A 346 0.87 -5.08 -8.21
C MET A 346 1.88 -6.17 -8.64
N MET A 347 2.99 -5.78 -9.28
CA MET A 347 4.09 -6.68 -9.62
C MET A 347 4.63 -7.48 -8.43
N SER A 348 4.67 -6.89 -7.23
CA SER A 348 5.20 -7.55 -6.03
C SER A 348 4.27 -8.65 -5.53
N ALA A 349 2.98 -8.35 -5.43
CA ALA A 349 1.97 -9.33 -5.07
C ALA A 349 1.89 -10.47 -6.10
N TRP A 350 2.04 -10.14 -7.40
CA TRP A 350 2.09 -11.15 -8.46
C TRP A 350 3.32 -12.05 -8.37
N ASP A 351 4.49 -11.48 -8.06
CA ASP A 351 5.72 -12.27 -7.86
C ASP A 351 5.60 -13.19 -6.65
N LEU A 352 5.05 -12.71 -5.53
CA LEU A 352 4.79 -13.52 -4.34
C LEU A 352 3.78 -14.63 -4.61
N HIS A 353 2.66 -14.33 -5.29
CA HIS A 353 1.65 -15.33 -5.66
C HIS A 353 2.23 -16.46 -6.53
N LYS A 354 3.12 -16.15 -7.48
CA LYS A 354 3.81 -17.19 -8.28
C LYS A 354 4.75 -18.06 -7.43
N ALA A 355 5.42 -17.46 -6.45
CA ALA A 355 6.30 -18.19 -5.54
C ALA A 355 5.51 -19.02 -4.52
N TRP A 356 4.29 -18.59 -4.19
CA TRP A 356 3.40 -19.18 -3.17
C TRP A 356 2.01 -19.49 -3.73
N PRO A 357 1.88 -20.49 -4.62
CA PRO A 357 0.62 -20.82 -5.29
C PRO A 357 -0.48 -21.33 -4.33
N GLU A 358 -0.11 -21.78 -3.13
CA GLU A 358 -1.03 -22.22 -2.08
C GLU A 358 -1.76 -21.06 -1.38
N ALA A 359 -1.23 -19.83 -1.47
CA ALA A 359 -1.87 -18.67 -0.87
C ALA A 359 -3.14 -18.27 -1.64
N ASP A 360 -4.20 -17.92 -0.90
CA ASP A 360 -5.44 -17.38 -1.45
C ASP A 360 -5.19 -15.94 -1.92
N PHE A 361 -4.94 -15.78 -3.21
CA PHE A 361 -4.59 -14.50 -3.81
C PHE A 361 -5.81 -13.77 -4.37
N ARG A 362 -6.09 -12.59 -3.83
CA ARG A 362 -7.28 -11.79 -4.13
C ARG A 362 -6.88 -10.41 -4.62
N VAL A 363 -7.37 -10.04 -5.79
CA VAL A 363 -7.13 -8.73 -6.40
C VAL A 363 -8.40 -7.92 -6.41
N VAL A 364 -8.37 -6.74 -5.79
CA VAL A 364 -9.47 -5.78 -5.81
C VAL A 364 -9.32 -4.91 -7.07
N PRO A 365 -10.25 -4.99 -8.03
CA PRO A 365 -10.06 -4.45 -9.38
C PRO A 365 -10.01 -2.92 -9.45
N ASP A 366 -10.60 -2.23 -8.48
CA ASP A 366 -10.83 -0.79 -8.44
C ASP A 366 -10.36 -0.16 -7.12
N ALA A 367 -9.22 -0.63 -6.59
CA ALA A 367 -8.63 -0.12 -5.36
C ALA A 367 -7.15 0.29 -5.52
N GLY A 368 -6.77 1.30 -4.72
CA GLY A 368 -5.40 1.76 -4.52
C GLY A 368 -4.65 0.95 -3.46
N HIS A 369 -3.80 1.61 -2.67
CA HIS A 369 -2.95 0.96 -1.68
C HIS A 369 -3.64 0.71 -0.34
N SER A 370 -4.37 1.70 0.16
CA SER A 370 -4.86 1.79 1.54
C SER A 370 -5.73 0.61 1.97
N ALA A 371 -5.56 0.14 3.21
CA ALA A 371 -6.44 -0.88 3.80
C ALA A 371 -7.90 -0.43 3.92
N ASN A 372 -8.15 0.89 3.82
CA ASN A 372 -9.48 1.49 3.94
C ASN A 372 -10.13 1.75 2.56
N GLU A 373 -9.51 1.31 1.45
CA GLU A 373 -10.24 1.20 0.19
C GLU A 373 -11.42 0.24 0.37
N PRO A 374 -12.65 0.57 -0.08
CA PRO A 374 -13.85 -0.22 0.24
C PRO A 374 -13.66 -1.72 -0.03
N GLY A 375 -13.29 -2.09 -1.26
CA GLY A 375 -13.08 -3.49 -1.62
C GLY A 375 -11.89 -4.15 -0.92
N ILE A 376 -10.84 -3.41 -0.55
CA ILE A 376 -9.73 -3.97 0.24
C ILE A 376 -10.20 -4.26 1.65
N SER A 377 -10.90 -3.32 2.29
CA SER A 377 -11.41 -3.51 3.65
C SER A 377 -12.35 -4.71 3.75
N GLU A 378 -13.20 -4.90 2.73
CA GLU A 378 -14.08 -6.05 2.62
C GLU A 378 -13.33 -7.38 2.52
N GLU A 379 -12.31 -7.44 1.67
CA GLU A 379 -11.50 -8.65 1.52
C GLU A 379 -10.66 -8.97 2.75
N LEU A 380 -10.21 -7.95 3.49
CA LEU A 380 -9.47 -8.14 4.74
C LEU A 380 -10.36 -8.72 5.85
N VAL A 381 -11.60 -8.23 6.00
CA VAL A 381 -12.57 -8.83 6.92
C VAL A 381 -12.91 -10.26 6.47
N ALA A 382 -13.16 -10.47 5.18
CA ALA A 382 -13.44 -11.82 4.67
C ALA A 382 -12.28 -12.78 4.90
N ALA A 383 -11.02 -12.31 4.82
CA ALA A 383 -9.84 -13.11 5.10
C ALA A 383 -9.77 -13.55 6.57
N THR A 384 -10.00 -12.62 7.51
CA THR A 384 -9.98 -12.93 8.95
C THR A 384 -11.16 -13.83 9.32
N GLU A 385 -12.34 -13.66 8.72
CA GLU A 385 -13.48 -14.57 8.89
C GLU A 385 -13.18 -15.98 8.39
N LYS A 386 -12.61 -16.10 7.18
CA LYS A 386 -12.24 -17.41 6.59
C LYS A 386 -11.31 -18.19 7.51
N LEU A 387 -10.26 -17.54 8.02
CA LEU A 387 -9.26 -18.21 8.85
C LEU A 387 -9.82 -18.69 10.20
N LYS A 388 -10.91 -18.10 10.72
CA LYS A 388 -11.58 -18.62 11.92
C LYS A 388 -12.02 -20.06 11.76
N TYR A 389 -12.57 -20.40 10.58
CA TYR A 389 -13.07 -21.75 10.32
C TYR A 389 -11.92 -22.76 10.31
N THR A 390 -10.82 -22.42 9.66
CA THR A 390 -9.63 -23.27 9.59
C THR A 390 -8.98 -23.50 10.96
N ILE A 391 -8.95 -22.45 11.80
CA ILE A 391 -8.42 -22.54 13.17
C ILE A 391 -9.31 -23.44 14.05
N LYS A 392 -10.64 -23.31 13.93
CA LYS A 392 -11.59 -24.15 14.67
C LYS A 392 -11.46 -25.63 14.29
N ASP A 393 -11.32 -25.92 13.00
CA ASP A 393 -11.18 -27.30 12.51
C ASP A 393 -9.88 -27.97 12.97
N SER A 394 -8.83 -27.18 13.24
CA SER A 394 -7.54 -27.69 13.76
C SER A 394 -7.53 -27.92 15.27
N SER A 395 -8.58 -27.48 15.98
CA SER A 395 -8.73 -27.59 17.44
C SER A 395 -9.60 -28.78 17.88
N HIS A 396 -10.03 -29.61 16.92
CA HIS A 396 -10.77 -30.87 17.10
C HIS A 396 -9.92 -32.03 16.64
#